data_AF-S0FAQ7-F1
#
_entry.id   AF-S0FAQ7-F1
#
_cell.length_a   1.000
_cell.length_b   1.000
_cell.length_c   1.000
_cell.angle_alpha   90.00
_cell.angle_beta   90.00
_cell.angle_gamma   90.00
#
_symmetry.space_group_name_H-M   'P 1'
#
loop_
_entity.id
_entity.type
_entity.pdbx_description
1 polymer ?
#
loop_
_entity_poly.entity_id
_entity_poly.type
_entity_poly.pdbx_seq_one_letter_code
_entity_poly.pdbx_strand_id
1 'polypeptide(L)'
;MKKNWKFATMALVASMTLFTTACSDDIPNENGGDGNGNEDSAYTLDKNIESDLTLEEGKTYTLNGGIHVKAGATLTIPKGVTIIAKNDDVVDYILVEQGAKINAEGTADAPIVMTSEKKEAGAWGGLHICGYAHTNNGTGSS
;
A
#
# COMPACT_ATOMS: atom_id res chain seq x y z
N MET A 1 -25.04 -34.09 -52.87
CA MET A 1 -25.98 -33.85 -51.75
C MET A 1 -25.59 -32.56 -51.05
N LYS A 2 -26.60 -31.84 -50.52
CA LYS A 2 -26.55 -30.65 -49.64
C LYS A 2 -26.57 -29.30 -50.37
N LYS A 3 -27.39 -28.31 -50.02
CA LYS A 3 -28.78 -28.18 -49.51
C LYS A 3 -29.02 -26.67 -49.66
N ASN A 4 -30.00 -26.27 -50.47
CA ASN A 4 -30.25 -24.86 -50.75
C ASN A 4 -31.31 -24.32 -49.77
N TRP A 5 -31.22 -23.01 -49.49
CA TRP A 5 -32.33 -22.06 -49.63
C TRP A 5 -33.15 -21.63 -48.38
N LYS A 6 -32.82 -20.39 -47.94
CA LYS A 6 -33.69 -19.21 -47.63
C LYS A 6 -34.42 -19.02 -46.30
N PHE A 7 -34.20 -17.80 -45.79
CA PHE A 7 -35.05 -16.78 -45.15
C PHE A 7 -36.19 -17.19 -44.21
N ALA A 8 -36.19 -16.60 -43.01
CA ALA A 8 -37.38 -16.00 -42.40
C ALA A 8 -36.99 -14.99 -41.29
N THR A 9 -37.64 -13.84 -41.33
CA THR A 9 -37.58 -12.67 -40.45
C THR A 9 -38.51 -12.83 -39.23
N MET A 10 -38.38 -11.94 -38.23
CA MET A 10 -39.45 -11.47 -37.30
C MET A 10 -39.60 -12.26 -35.97
N ALA A 11 -39.80 -11.71 -34.76
CA ALA A 11 -39.62 -10.42 -34.08
C ALA A 11 -39.98 -10.62 -32.57
N LEU A 12 -39.62 -9.64 -31.71
CA LEU A 12 -40.46 -9.05 -30.62
C LEU A 12 -40.46 -9.61 -29.14
N VAL A 13 -40.05 -8.72 -28.19
CA VAL A 13 -40.52 -8.48 -26.77
C VAL A 13 -40.05 -9.45 -25.64
N ALA A 14 -39.74 -9.09 -24.38
CA ALA A 14 -40.10 -7.99 -23.46
C ALA A 14 -38.92 -7.66 -22.49
N SER A 15 -38.60 -6.41 -22.14
CA SER A 15 -39.08 -5.61 -20.98
C SER A 15 -38.59 -6.02 -19.57
N MET A 16 -37.74 -5.14 -19.00
CA MET A 16 -37.62 -4.66 -17.60
C MET A 16 -37.31 -5.62 -16.44
N THR A 17 -36.21 -5.34 -15.72
CA THR A 17 -36.27 -4.93 -14.30
C THR A 17 -35.09 -4.01 -13.94
N LEU A 18 -35.41 -2.81 -13.45
CA LEU A 18 -34.50 -1.92 -12.73
C LEU A 18 -34.45 -2.40 -11.27
N PHE A 19 -33.28 -2.74 -10.75
CA PHE A 19 -33.10 -2.83 -9.30
C PHE A 19 -32.71 -1.45 -8.79
N THR A 20 -33.71 -0.66 -8.39
CA THR A 20 -33.53 0.49 -7.51
C THR A 20 -33.53 -0.03 -6.08
N THR A 21 -32.36 -0.24 -5.47
CA THR A 21 -32.28 -0.44 -4.02
C THR A 21 -32.36 0.93 -3.34
N ALA A 22 -33.39 1.05 -2.51
CA ALA A 22 -33.77 2.24 -1.77
C ALA A 22 -32.69 2.71 -0.79
N CYS A 23 -32.57 4.03 -0.69
CA CYS A 23 -31.95 4.73 0.44
C CYS A 23 -33.04 5.01 1.48
N SER A 24 -32.78 4.67 2.74
CA SER A 24 -33.10 5.46 3.92
C SER A 24 -32.58 4.73 5.15
N ASP A 25 -31.59 5.32 5.82
CA ASP A 25 -31.62 5.51 7.27
C ASP A 25 -30.83 6.79 7.55
N ASP A 26 -31.56 7.82 7.97
CA ASP A 26 -31.02 9.07 8.46
C ASP A 26 -30.28 8.82 9.79
N ILE A 27 -28.97 9.11 9.83
CA ILE A 27 -28.26 9.39 11.08
C ILE A 27 -27.65 10.79 10.94
N PRO A 28 -28.10 11.77 11.75
CA PRO A 28 -27.39 13.04 11.84
C PRO A 28 -26.19 12.83 12.78
N ASN A 29 -24.98 12.96 12.24
CA ASN A 29 -23.82 13.23 13.07
C ASN A 29 -22.95 14.28 12.39
N GLU A 30 -23.14 15.53 12.81
CA GLU A 30 -22.15 16.57 12.63
C GLU A 30 -20.94 16.25 13.52
N ASN A 31 -19.82 15.87 12.90
CA ASN A 31 -18.52 16.38 13.31
C ASN A 31 -17.43 16.05 12.28
N GLY A 32 -16.94 17.13 11.64
CA GLY A 32 -15.51 17.39 11.52
C GLY A 32 -14.72 16.52 10.55
N GLY A 33 -14.48 17.09 9.37
CA GLY A 33 -13.34 16.71 8.54
C GLY A 33 -13.53 17.13 7.11
N ASP A 34 -13.13 18.36 6.79
CA ASP A 34 -12.84 18.77 5.41
C ASP A 34 -11.82 17.77 4.83
N GLY A 35 -12.35 16.78 4.11
CA GLY A 35 -11.56 15.87 3.31
C GLY A 35 -11.05 16.63 2.10
N ASN A 36 -9.98 17.42 2.31
CA ASN A 36 -9.14 17.88 1.22
C ASN A 36 -8.46 16.62 0.63
N GLY A 37 -9.15 15.99 -0.32
CA GLY A 37 -8.64 14.87 -1.11
C GLY A 37 -7.45 15.34 -1.92
N ASN A 38 -6.27 15.28 -1.32
CA ASN A 38 -5.02 15.54 -2.01
C ASN A 38 -4.62 14.24 -2.73
N GLU A 39 -4.73 14.24 -4.05
CA GLU A 39 -4.28 13.16 -4.94
C GLU A 39 -2.76 12.88 -4.83
N ASP A 40 -2.04 13.66 -4.02
CA ASP A 40 -0.64 13.50 -3.62
C ASP A 40 -0.42 12.47 -2.49
N SER A 41 -1.49 11.98 -1.85
CA SER A 41 -1.40 11.08 -0.69
C SER A 41 -1.24 9.60 -1.05
N ALA A 42 -1.51 9.22 -2.30
CA ALA A 42 -1.66 7.80 -2.67
C ALA A 42 -0.36 6.99 -2.51
N TYR A 43 0.79 7.64 -2.68
CA TYR A 43 2.11 7.00 -2.64
C TYR A 43 3.02 7.60 -1.57
N THR A 44 2.45 7.96 -0.42
CA THR A 44 3.22 8.42 0.74
C THR A 44 3.10 7.40 1.87
N LEU A 45 4.24 7.03 2.46
CA LEU A 45 4.36 6.25 3.68
C LEU A 45 4.61 7.21 4.84
N ASP A 46 3.55 7.59 5.56
CA ASP A 46 3.57 8.56 6.67
C ASP A 46 2.97 8.04 7.98
N LYS A 47 2.54 6.77 8.01
CA LYS A 47 1.90 6.12 9.17
C LYS A 47 2.44 4.71 9.38
N ASN A 48 2.36 4.26 10.62
CA ASN A 48 2.68 2.88 10.99
C ASN A 48 1.79 1.88 10.25
N ILE A 49 2.38 0.73 9.96
CA ILE A 49 1.75 -0.40 9.29
C ILE A 49 1.27 -1.36 10.38
N GLU A 50 0.00 -1.19 10.75
CA GLU A 50 -0.67 -1.91 11.84
C GLU A 50 -1.27 -3.26 11.37
N SER A 51 -1.41 -3.46 10.06
CA SER A 51 -1.86 -4.71 9.43
C SER A 51 -1.12 -4.93 8.12
N ASP A 52 -1.25 -6.12 7.53
CA ASP A 52 -0.58 -6.44 6.26
C ASP A 52 -0.81 -5.36 5.20
N LEU A 53 0.29 -4.87 4.62
CA LEU A 53 0.31 -3.87 3.56
C LEU A 53 1.14 -4.39 2.40
N THR A 54 0.57 -4.36 1.20
CA THR A 54 1.29 -4.63 -0.04
C THR A 54 1.40 -3.35 -0.84
N LEU A 55 2.63 -2.92 -1.13
CA LEU A 55 2.88 -1.78 -2.01
C LEU A 55 2.53 -2.14 -3.45
N GLU A 56 2.21 -1.15 -4.27
CA GLU A 56 1.94 -1.34 -5.69
C GLU A 56 3.26 -1.56 -6.46
N GLU A 57 3.28 -2.60 -7.31
CA GLU A 57 4.44 -2.97 -8.12
C GLU A 57 4.91 -1.82 -9.02
N GLY A 58 6.23 -1.59 -9.07
CA GLY A 58 6.84 -0.60 -9.96
C GLY A 58 6.60 0.87 -9.57
N LYS A 59 5.94 1.14 -8.43
CA LYS A 59 5.64 2.51 -7.99
C LYS A 59 6.77 3.13 -7.17
N THR A 60 6.76 4.46 -7.15
CA THR A 60 7.63 5.26 -6.29
C THR A 60 6.82 5.75 -5.10
N TYR A 61 7.31 5.47 -3.89
CA TYR A 61 6.75 5.92 -2.63
C TYR A 61 7.65 6.96 -1.97
N THR A 62 7.04 8.01 -1.43
CA THR A 62 7.72 8.94 -0.52
C THR A 62 7.68 8.38 0.89
N LEU A 63 8.83 8.24 1.54
CA LEU A 63 8.94 7.90 2.96
C LEU A 63 9.02 9.21 3.75
N ASN A 64 8.08 9.41 4.67
CA ASN A 64 7.93 10.65 5.43
C ASN A 64 7.71 10.31 6.91
N GLY A 65 8.81 10.19 7.65
CA GLY A 65 8.88 9.83 9.05
C GLY A 65 9.47 8.45 9.33
N GLY A 66 9.52 8.11 10.62
CA GLY A 66 9.85 6.78 11.11
C GLY A 66 8.64 5.86 11.02
N ILE A 67 8.60 5.00 10.01
CA ILE A 67 7.48 4.11 9.74
C ILE A 67 7.71 2.75 10.38
N HIS A 68 6.84 2.36 11.31
CA HIS A 68 6.95 1.09 11.99
C HIS A 68 6.02 0.05 11.36
N VAL A 69 6.57 -1.11 11.01
CA VAL A 69 5.79 -2.32 10.75
C VAL A 69 5.58 -3.00 12.09
N LYS A 70 4.33 -3.04 12.56
CA LYS A 70 3.98 -3.53 13.89
C LYS A 70 3.98 -5.05 13.97
N ALA A 71 4.16 -5.56 15.19
CA ALA A 71 4.12 -7.00 15.45
C ALA A 71 2.83 -7.64 14.88
N GLY A 72 2.99 -8.71 14.12
CA GLY A 72 1.87 -9.39 13.44
C GLY A 72 1.54 -8.86 12.04
N ALA A 73 2.06 -7.68 11.65
CA ALA A 73 1.89 -7.15 10.31
C ALA A 73 3.05 -7.54 9.37
N THR A 74 2.75 -7.59 8.08
CA THR A 74 3.70 -7.82 6.99
C THR A 74 3.70 -6.66 6.01
N LEU A 75 4.87 -6.04 5.79
CA LEU A 75 5.10 -5.13 4.66
C LEU A 75 5.60 -5.94 3.46
N THR A 76 4.80 -6.03 2.41
CA THR A 76 5.21 -6.62 1.13
C THR A 76 5.58 -5.53 0.13
N ILE A 77 6.79 -5.62 -0.42
CA ILE A 77 7.36 -4.71 -1.40
C ILE A 77 7.59 -5.50 -2.69
N PRO A 78 6.72 -5.37 -3.71
CA PRO A 78 6.93 -6.04 -4.99
C PRO A 78 8.14 -5.49 -5.74
N LYS A 79 8.54 -6.21 -6.79
CA LYS A 79 9.62 -5.81 -7.70
C LYS A 79 9.42 -4.41 -8.29
N GLY A 80 10.52 -3.73 -8.59
CA GLY A 80 10.53 -2.41 -9.22
C GLY A 80 10.05 -1.24 -8.35
N VAL A 81 9.65 -1.47 -7.09
CA VAL A 81 9.28 -0.39 -6.17
C VAL A 81 10.50 0.47 -5.83
N THR A 82 10.32 1.78 -5.86
CA THR A 82 11.29 2.75 -5.34
C THR A 82 10.72 3.44 -4.10
N ILE A 83 11.49 3.50 -3.00
CA ILE A 83 11.14 4.24 -1.79
C ILE A 83 12.14 5.37 -1.64
N ILE A 84 11.66 6.60 -1.55
CA ILE A 84 12.46 7.82 -1.46
C ILE A 84 12.17 8.50 -0.13
N ALA A 85 13.14 8.46 0.78
CA ALA A 85 13.15 9.30 1.98
C ALA A 85 13.18 10.77 1.59
N LYS A 86 12.25 11.52 2.17
CA LYS A 86 12.14 12.96 2.02
C LYS A 86 13.37 13.62 2.65
N ASN A 87 13.74 14.78 2.14
CA ASN A 87 14.79 15.58 2.73
C ASN A 87 14.20 16.79 3.45
N ASP A 88 13.89 16.62 4.73
CA ASP A 88 13.51 17.68 5.65
C ASP A 88 14.15 17.48 7.05
N ASP A 89 13.61 18.13 8.08
CA ASP A 89 14.14 18.08 9.45
C ASP A 89 13.74 16.79 10.21
N VAL A 90 12.95 15.91 9.59
CA VAL A 90 12.53 14.62 10.15
C VAL A 90 13.44 13.51 9.62
N VAL A 91 13.86 12.60 10.50
CA VAL A 91 14.62 11.42 10.08
C VAL A 91 13.67 10.33 9.58
N ASP A 92 13.81 9.98 8.31
CA ASP A 92 13.00 8.96 7.65
C ASP A 92 13.64 7.58 7.73
N TYR A 93 12.88 6.58 8.19
CA TYR A 93 13.33 5.19 8.28
C TYR A 93 12.15 4.22 8.28
N ILE A 94 12.42 2.95 7.99
CA ILE A 94 11.46 1.85 8.17
C ILE A 94 11.97 0.97 9.30
N LEU A 95 11.16 0.78 10.34
CA LEU A 95 11.44 -0.15 11.44
C LEU A 95 10.50 -1.35 11.36
N VAL A 96 11.05 -2.53 11.11
CA VAL A 96 10.33 -3.79 11.23
C VAL A 96 10.49 -4.27 12.68
N GLU A 97 9.44 -4.11 13.48
CA GLU A 97 9.46 -4.47 14.91
C GLU A 97 9.56 -5.99 15.11
N GLN A 98 9.91 -6.41 16.33
CA GLN A 98 9.91 -7.84 16.67
C GLN A 98 8.52 -8.46 16.44
N GLY A 99 8.48 -9.56 15.69
CA GLY A 99 7.23 -10.24 15.35
C GLY A 99 6.51 -9.66 14.12
N ALA A 100 7.02 -8.57 13.56
CA ALA A 100 6.61 -8.07 12.24
C ALA A 100 7.41 -8.77 11.13
N LYS A 101 6.99 -8.57 9.88
CA LYS A 101 7.65 -9.13 8.70
C LYS A 101 7.82 -8.09 7.61
N ILE A 102 8.87 -8.27 6.82
CA ILE A 102 9.06 -7.61 5.53
C ILE A 102 9.27 -8.68 4.46
N ASN A 103 8.56 -8.55 3.35
CA ASN A 103 8.70 -9.40 2.17
C ASN A 103 9.13 -8.54 0.98
N ALA A 104 10.43 -8.54 0.66
CA ALA A 104 11.00 -7.73 -0.41
C ALA A 104 11.27 -8.60 -1.65
N GLU A 105 10.42 -8.47 -2.66
CA GLU A 105 10.36 -9.36 -3.83
C GLU A 105 11.03 -8.76 -5.08
N GLY A 106 12.12 -8.02 -4.88
CA GLY A 106 12.91 -7.44 -5.97
C GLY A 106 13.62 -8.50 -6.82
N THR A 107 13.80 -8.23 -8.11
CA THR A 107 14.59 -9.08 -9.02
C THR A 107 15.79 -8.32 -9.58
N ALA A 108 16.72 -9.01 -10.23
CA ALA A 108 17.84 -8.36 -10.91
C ALA A 108 17.36 -7.40 -12.03
N ASP A 109 16.30 -7.77 -12.74
CA ASP A 109 15.71 -6.97 -13.83
C ASP A 109 14.79 -5.84 -13.32
N ALA A 110 14.22 -6.01 -12.12
CA ALA A 110 13.33 -5.04 -11.48
C ALA A 110 13.65 -4.96 -9.97
N PRO A 111 14.77 -4.31 -9.60
CA PRO A 111 15.19 -4.24 -8.21
C PRO A 111 14.25 -3.35 -7.41
N ILE A 112 14.22 -3.59 -6.09
CA ILE A 112 13.68 -2.63 -5.14
C ILE A 112 14.79 -1.61 -4.83
N VAL A 113 14.47 -0.32 -4.88
CA VAL A 113 15.42 0.76 -4.58
C VAL A 113 14.93 1.53 -3.37
N MET A 114 15.70 1.54 -2.29
CA MET A 114 15.48 2.44 -1.15
C MET A 114 16.59 3.50 -1.14
N THR A 115 16.20 4.77 -1.19
CA THR A 115 17.11 5.91 -1.32
C THR A 115 16.54 7.14 -0.59
N SER A 116 17.27 8.25 -0.60
CA SER A 116 16.75 9.57 -0.25
C SER A 116 16.70 10.51 -1.45
N GLU A 117 15.99 11.63 -1.31
CA GLU A 117 16.00 12.74 -2.28
C GLU A 117 17.42 13.27 -2.53
N LYS A 118 18.26 13.32 -1.48
CA LYS A 118 19.66 13.76 -1.58
C LYS A 118 20.58 12.74 -2.24
N LYS A 119 20.31 11.44 -2.12
CA LYS A 119 21.17 10.35 -2.63
C LYS A 119 22.62 10.41 -2.10
N GLU A 120 22.76 10.82 -0.84
CA GLU A 120 24.03 10.93 -0.13
C GLU A 120 24.09 9.94 1.04
N ALA A 121 25.31 9.54 1.44
CA ALA A 121 25.49 8.68 2.61
C ALA A 121 24.95 9.37 3.87
N GLY A 122 24.12 8.65 4.63
CA GLY A 122 23.52 9.18 5.86
C GLY A 122 22.31 10.11 5.65
N ALA A 123 21.84 10.30 4.40
CA ALA A 123 20.69 11.15 4.12
C ALA A 123 19.32 10.50 4.40
N TRP A 124 19.30 9.30 4.99
CA TRP A 124 18.10 8.66 5.54
C TRP A 124 18.49 7.66 6.64
N GLY A 125 17.56 7.34 7.55
CA GLY A 125 17.80 6.51 8.73
C GLY A 125 17.91 5.01 8.44
N GLY A 126 17.56 4.57 7.24
CA GLY A 126 17.73 3.20 6.77
C GLY A 126 16.53 2.27 7.02
N LEU A 127 16.76 0.97 6.75
CA LEU A 127 15.84 -0.12 7.06
C LEU A 127 16.36 -0.87 8.28
N HIS A 128 15.55 -0.95 9.33
CA HIS A 128 15.89 -1.62 10.58
C HIS A 128 15.01 -2.86 10.72
N ILE A 129 15.61 -4.03 11.01
CA ILE A 129 14.88 -5.28 11.19
C ILE A 129 15.21 -5.85 12.56
N CYS A 130 14.24 -5.80 13.48
CA CYS A 130 14.41 -6.23 14.86
C CYS A 130 14.09 -7.72 15.00
N GLY A 131 15.14 -8.55 15.10
CA GLY A 131 15.03 -9.97 15.44
C GLY A 131 14.95 -10.23 16.95
N TYR A 132 14.83 -11.50 17.34
CA TYR A 132 14.72 -11.95 18.74
C TYR A 132 16.07 -12.29 19.40
N ALA A 133 17.18 -11.76 18.90
CA ALA A 133 18.50 -12.03 19.48
C ALA A 133 18.61 -11.41 20.88
N HIS A 134 19.11 -12.19 21.85
CA HIS A 134 19.33 -11.70 23.21
C HIS A 134 20.47 -10.68 23.25
N THR A 135 20.32 -9.61 24.03
CA THR A 135 21.39 -8.64 24.28
C THR A 135 22.03 -8.90 25.65
N ASN A 136 23.28 -8.50 25.81
CA ASN A 136 24.03 -8.62 27.08
C ASN A 136 23.56 -7.62 28.16
N ASN A 137 22.49 -6.85 27.90
CA ASN A 137 22.03 -5.78 28.77
C ASN A 137 20.98 -6.22 29.82
N GLY A 138 20.60 -7.50 29.87
CA GLY A 138 19.71 -8.07 30.89
C GLY A 138 18.23 -7.66 30.72
N THR A 139 17.34 -8.65 30.67
CA THR A 139 15.88 -8.51 30.41
C THR A 139 15.55 -7.48 29.33
N GLY A 140 15.75 -7.87 28.07
CA GLY A 140 15.39 -7.09 26.90
C GLY A 140 13.87 -6.93 26.75
N SER A 141 13.26 -6.14 27.64
CA SER A 141 11.98 -5.51 27.38
C SER A 141 12.26 -4.32 26.47
N SER A 142 12.13 -4.54 25.17
CA SER A 142 11.92 -3.46 24.19
C SER A 142 10.44 -3.08 24.19
#